data_AF-A0A967KA71-F1
#
_entry.id   AF-A0A967KA71-F1
#
_cell.length_a   1.000
_cell.length_b   1.000
_cell.length_c   1.000
_cell.angle_alpha   90.00
_cell.angle_beta   90.00
_cell.angle_gamma   90.00
#
_symmetry.space_group_name_H-M   'P 1'
#
loop_
_entity.id
_entity.type
_entity.pdbx_description
1 polymer ?
#
loop_
_entity_poly.entity_id
_entity_poly.type
_entity_poly.pdbx_seq_one_letter_code
_entity_poly.pdbx_strand_id
1 'polypeptide(L)'
;MDIRFTKLTGIIFCLLPVLSVPSGCRRSENATGTPQVVKTKTGIEMVVIPGGFFEMGSSRGASDESPVHKVWVDSFWMDRFEVVQEQFRKYQISDPSHFKNPKNPLEQMNWTDAAIYCNERSLAEGLQPCYDEETWECDFQANGYRLPTEAEWEYACRAGTKTKYSFGNDPRKLKAYAWFASNSSKRTKPVGQKKPNPWGLYDMHGNVAEWCNDFYSKNYYENSPQNNPRGPAKGKERVLRGGAWNSTEDNLRSSSRSSDPSIDDTCLASDAIGFRCVRKAPNNKPQEKNTMEENKPHNPSKTGFVYDDIYLEHKTTPDHPERPQRLVAIVDRLKQNGLYPKLLKLTPSPATL
;
A
#
# COMPACT_ATOMS: atom_id res chain seq x y z
N MET A 1 84.00 28.51 49.05
CA MET A 1 83.99 27.33 48.16
C MET A 1 82.54 27.12 47.79
N ASP A 2 82.13 27.60 46.61
CA ASP A 2 80.72 27.71 46.27
C ASP A 2 80.13 26.38 45.80
N ILE A 3 78.94 26.05 46.29
CA ILE A 3 78.12 24.96 45.78
C ILE A 3 76.71 25.50 45.54
N ARG A 4 76.36 25.67 44.26
CA ARG A 4 75.02 26.07 43.82
C ARG A 4 74.11 24.84 43.76
N PHE A 5 72.86 24.98 44.21
CA PHE A 5 71.84 23.93 44.07
C PHE A 5 71.15 24.02 42.71
N THR A 6 71.32 22.99 41.87
CA THR A 6 70.58 22.81 40.61
C THR A 6 69.52 21.73 40.78
N LYS A 7 68.23 22.10 40.82
CA LYS A 7 67.13 21.13 40.68
C LYS A 7 66.90 20.84 39.20
N LEU A 8 67.04 19.59 38.77
CA LEU A 8 66.68 19.18 37.41
C LEU A 8 65.15 19.17 37.24
N THR A 9 64.66 19.84 36.19
CA THR A 9 63.26 19.82 35.79
C THR A 9 62.97 18.60 34.91
N GLY A 10 62.34 17.57 35.50
CA GLY A 10 61.81 16.44 34.72
C GLY A 10 60.51 16.83 34.01
N ILE A 11 60.54 16.96 32.69
CA ILE A 11 59.33 17.20 31.87
C ILE A 11 58.60 15.88 31.69
N ILE A 12 57.44 15.73 32.33
CA ILE A 12 56.56 14.58 32.14
C ILE A 12 55.73 14.79 30.87
N PHE A 13 55.98 13.99 29.84
CA PHE A 13 55.11 13.89 28.67
C PHE A 13 53.83 13.15 29.03
N CYS A 14 52.75 13.90 29.30
CA CYS A 14 51.41 13.33 29.44
C CYS A 14 50.89 12.87 28.07
N LEU A 15 51.20 11.62 27.70
CA LEU A 15 50.56 10.92 26.59
C LEU A 15 49.08 10.67 26.93
N LEU A 16 48.20 11.58 26.48
CA LEU A 16 46.76 11.38 26.51
C LEU A 16 46.40 10.22 25.57
N PRO A 17 45.74 9.15 26.04
CA PRO A 17 45.27 8.08 25.17
C PRO A 17 44.11 8.61 24.31
N VAL A 18 44.35 8.74 23.01
CA VAL A 18 43.28 9.06 22.04
C VAL A 18 42.39 7.83 21.91
N LEU A 19 41.34 7.77 22.75
CA LEU A 19 40.29 6.77 22.66
C LEU A 19 39.51 6.97 21.35
N SER A 20 39.91 6.23 20.32
CA SER A 20 39.18 6.10 19.07
C SER A 20 37.82 5.45 19.34
N VAL A 21 36.80 6.28 19.52
CA VAL A 21 35.41 5.81 19.60
C VAL A 21 35.10 5.08 18.28
N PRO A 22 34.83 3.75 18.29
CA PRO A 22 34.40 3.09 17.08
C PRO A 22 33.02 3.65 16.71
N SER A 23 32.88 4.16 15.49
CA SER A 23 31.60 4.58 14.91
C SER A 23 30.70 3.37 14.66
N GLY A 24 30.24 2.75 15.74
CA GLY A 24 29.35 1.59 15.70
C GLY A 24 28.05 1.96 15.01
N CYS A 25 27.62 1.11 14.08
CA CYS A 25 26.29 1.22 13.50
C CYS A 25 25.26 1.31 14.63
N ARG A 26 24.41 2.34 14.61
CA ARG A 26 23.21 2.39 15.46
C ARG A 26 22.32 1.19 15.10
N ARG A 27 22.46 0.12 15.85
CA ARG A 27 21.53 -1.01 15.90
C ARG A 27 20.19 -0.42 16.30
N SER A 28 19.16 -0.57 15.48
CA SER A 28 17.82 -0.08 15.79
C SER A 28 17.23 -0.95 16.90
N GLU A 29 17.38 -0.50 18.14
CA GLU A 29 16.66 -1.07 19.27
C GLU A 29 15.16 -0.78 19.14
N ASN A 30 14.34 -1.69 19.67
CA ASN A 30 12.87 -1.65 19.67
C ASN A 30 12.15 -1.93 18.33
N ALA A 31 12.20 -3.19 17.89
CA ALA A 31 11.15 -3.82 17.07
C ALA A 31 10.20 -4.70 17.92
N THR A 32 10.01 -4.31 19.19
CA THR A 32 9.32 -5.06 20.26
C THR A 32 8.24 -4.23 20.97
N GLY A 33 7.94 -3.03 20.47
CA GLY A 33 6.80 -2.23 20.94
C GLY A 33 5.46 -2.82 20.48
N THR A 34 4.39 -2.53 21.23
CA THR A 34 3.03 -2.83 20.81
C THR A 34 2.73 -2.20 19.44
N PRO A 35 2.08 -2.91 18.50
CA PRO A 35 1.66 -2.35 17.22
C PRO A 35 0.96 -0.99 17.35
N GLN A 36 1.49 0.03 16.69
CA GLN A 36 0.88 1.35 16.64
C GLN A 36 -0.27 1.33 15.63
N VAL A 37 -1.48 1.05 16.14
CA VAL A 37 -2.71 1.12 15.35
C VAL A 37 -3.25 2.55 15.40
N VAL A 38 -3.51 3.12 14.23
CA VAL A 38 -4.11 4.45 14.04
C VAL A 38 -5.46 4.31 13.35
N LYS A 39 -6.41 5.18 13.69
CA LYS A 39 -7.76 5.17 13.11
C LYS A 39 -7.92 6.37 12.18
N THR A 40 -8.31 6.11 10.93
CA THR A 40 -8.41 7.12 9.87
C THR A 40 -9.73 7.91 9.97
N LYS A 41 -9.91 8.96 9.16
CA LYS A 41 -11.13 9.80 9.21
C LYS A 41 -12.41 8.99 8.90
N THR A 42 -12.34 8.02 7.99
CA THR A 42 -13.43 7.09 7.67
C THR A 42 -13.65 5.97 8.71
N GLY A 43 -12.84 5.95 9.77
CA GLY A 43 -12.93 4.98 10.87
C GLY A 43 -12.21 3.65 10.62
N ILE A 44 -11.40 3.54 9.57
CA ILE A 44 -10.63 2.33 9.25
C ILE A 44 -9.37 2.27 10.13
N GLU A 45 -8.92 1.06 10.50
CA GLU A 45 -7.70 0.86 11.28
C GLU A 45 -6.50 0.55 10.37
N MET A 46 -5.41 1.32 10.53
CA MET A 46 -4.12 1.07 9.91
C MET A 46 -3.06 0.81 10.97
N VAL A 47 -2.04 0.03 10.64
CA VAL A 47 -0.80 -0.11 11.40
C VAL A 47 0.24 0.86 10.85
N VAL A 48 0.94 1.58 11.73
CA VAL A 48 2.14 2.35 11.37
C VAL A 48 3.31 1.38 11.19
N ILE A 49 3.79 1.25 9.95
CA ILE A 49 4.93 0.42 9.58
C ILE A 49 6.22 1.24 9.71
N PRO A 50 7.16 0.87 10.59
CA PRO A 50 8.43 1.59 10.71
C PRO A 50 9.30 1.33 9.49
N GLY A 51 9.96 2.37 8.96
CA GLY A 51 10.89 2.20 7.83
C GLY A 51 12.18 1.48 8.23
N GLY A 52 12.77 0.72 7.31
CA GLY A 52 13.98 -0.06 7.59
C GLY A 52 14.45 -0.97 6.45
N PHE A 53 15.55 -1.68 6.71
CA PHE A 53 16.09 -2.70 5.81
C PHE A 53 15.53 -4.10 6.11
N PHE A 54 15.28 -4.89 5.07
CA PHE A 54 15.05 -6.33 5.15
C PHE A 54 15.71 -7.09 3.99
N GLU A 55 15.72 -8.42 4.08
CA GLU A 55 16.07 -9.30 2.95
C GLU A 55 14.77 -9.73 2.26
N MET A 56 14.60 -9.33 1.00
CA MET A 56 13.44 -9.67 0.18
C MET A 56 13.70 -10.98 -0.58
N GLY A 57 12.65 -11.81 -0.72
CA GLY A 57 12.71 -13.08 -1.44
C GLY A 57 13.17 -14.30 -0.62
N SER A 58 13.51 -15.39 -1.31
CA SER A 58 13.86 -16.67 -0.72
C SER A 58 14.73 -17.53 -1.65
N SER A 59 15.89 -17.97 -1.14
CA SER A 59 16.75 -18.99 -1.77
C SER A 59 16.25 -20.44 -1.56
N ARG A 60 15.04 -20.59 -1.00
CA ARG A 60 14.34 -21.87 -0.77
C ARG A 60 12.88 -21.81 -1.24
N GLY A 61 12.57 -20.87 -2.13
CA GLY A 61 11.25 -20.67 -2.73
C GLY A 61 11.20 -21.12 -4.19
N ALA A 62 10.21 -20.62 -4.91
CA ALA A 62 10.15 -20.69 -6.36
C ALA A 62 11.24 -19.81 -7.02
N SER A 63 11.52 -20.05 -8.30
CA SER A 63 12.63 -19.41 -9.03
C SER A 63 12.57 -17.88 -9.08
N ASP A 64 11.36 -17.34 -9.07
CA ASP A 64 10.99 -15.92 -9.14
C ASP A 64 11.07 -15.19 -7.79
N GLU A 65 11.27 -15.94 -6.70
CA GLU A 65 11.56 -15.39 -5.37
C GLU A 65 13.07 -15.16 -5.14
N SER A 66 13.90 -15.43 -6.14
CA SER A 66 15.36 -15.31 -6.08
C SER A 66 15.87 -14.29 -7.12
N PRO A 67 17.03 -13.65 -6.87
CA PRO A 67 17.88 -13.77 -5.69
C PRO A 67 17.29 -13.13 -4.44
N VAL A 68 17.73 -13.60 -3.26
CA VAL A 68 17.53 -12.86 -2.01
C VAL A 68 18.34 -11.57 -2.08
N HIS A 69 17.68 -10.42 -1.93
CA HIS A 69 18.30 -9.12 -2.08
C HIS A 69 17.87 -8.15 -0.97
N LYS A 70 18.74 -7.22 -0.60
CA LYS A 70 18.52 -6.30 0.52
C LYS A 70 17.73 -5.08 0.04
N VAL A 71 16.62 -4.78 0.71
CA VAL A 71 15.71 -3.68 0.36
C VAL A 71 15.47 -2.77 1.56
N TRP A 72 15.52 -1.46 1.35
CA TRP A 72 15.00 -0.42 2.24
C TRP A 72 13.57 -0.07 1.85
N VAL A 73 12.70 0.01 2.86
CA VAL A 73 11.34 0.53 2.74
C VAL A 73 11.20 1.70 3.72
N ASP A 74 10.67 2.83 3.26
CA ASP A 74 10.38 3.98 4.13
C ASP A 74 9.23 3.70 5.12
N SER A 75 8.93 4.63 6.02
CA SER A 75 7.78 4.47 6.92
C SER A 75 6.46 4.81 6.21
N PHE A 76 5.49 3.90 6.32
CA PHE A 76 4.16 4.01 5.73
C PHE A 76 3.10 3.51 6.72
N TRP A 77 1.83 3.74 6.41
CA TRP A 77 0.70 3.14 7.12
C TRP A 77 0.07 2.07 6.22
N MET A 78 -0.27 0.91 6.76
CA MET A 78 -0.94 -0.19 6.03
C MET A 78 -2.25 -0.55 6.72
N ASP A 79 -3.31 -0.81 5.96
CA ASP A 79 -4.57 -1.31 6.53
C ASP A 79 -4.34 -2.59 7.35
N ARG A 80 -4.95 -2.62 8.53
CA ARG A 80 -4.77 -3.70 9.51
C ARG A 80 -5.31 -5.05 9.02
N PHE A 81 -6.27 -4.98 8.09
CA PHE A 81 -7.00 -6.08 7.48
C PHE A 81 -7.05 -5.88 5.96
N GLU A 82 -7.52 -6.89 5.23
CA GLU A 82 -7.98 -6.71 3.85
C GLU A 82 -9.14 -5.68 3.80
N VAL A 83 -9.33 -4.98 2.68
CA VAL A 83 -10.52 -4.13 2.47
C VAL A 83 -11.76 -5.02 2.46
N VAL A 84 -12.80 -4.65 3.22
CA VAL A 84 -14.01 -5.48 3.40
C VAL A 84 -15.24 -4.96 2.65
N GLN A 85 -16.17 -5.87 2.35
CA GLN A 85 -17.39 -5.59 1.59
C GLN A 85 -18.22 -4.42 2.16
N GLU A 86 -18.31 -4.27 3.50
CA GLU A 86 -19.04 -3.15 4.12
C GLU A 86 -18.34 -1.78 3.96
N GLN A 87 -17.04 -1.74 3.71
CA GLN A 87 -16.34 -0.49 3.38
C GLN A 87 -16.64 -0.06 1.94
N PHE A 88 -16.77 -1.00 1.00
CA PHE A 88 -17.06 -0.72 -0.40
C PHE A 88 -18.48 -0.18 -0.62
N ARG A 89 -19.47 -0.76 0.07
CA ARG A 89 -20.89 -0.35 -0.02
C ARG A 89 -21.13 1.12 0.34
N LYS A 90 -20.22 1.77 1.08
CA LYS A 90 -20.28 3.22 1.39
C LYS A 90 -20.24 4.10 0.13
N TYR A 91 -19.58 3.64 -0.94
CA TYR A 91 -19.44 4.36 -2.21
C TYR A 91 -20.59 4.09 -3.21
N GLN A 92 -21.61 3.33 -2.79
CA GLN A 92 -22.81 2.98 -3.58
C GLN A 92 -22.52 2.27 -4.91
N ILE A 93 -21.37 1.59 -5.02
CA ILE A 93 -21.06 0.66 -6.11
C ILE A 93 -21.65 -0.72 -5.72
N SER A 94 -22.08 -1.50 -6.72
CA SER A 94 -22.49 -2.89 -6.49
C SER A 94 -21.30 -3.72 -6.03
N ASP A 95 -21.30 -4.11 -4.77
CA ASP A 95 -20.48 -5.17 -4.17
C ASP A 95 -20.41 -6.38 -5.13
N PRO A 96 -19.27 -6.67 -5.77
CA PRO A 96 -19.17 -7.72 -6.79
C PRO A 96 -18.91 -9.10 -6.20
N SER A 97 -18.20 -9.16 -5.07
CA SER A 97 -17.64 -10.36 -4.43
C SER A 97 -18.51 -11.61 -4.40
N HIS A 98 -17.95 -12.78 -4.69
CA HIS A 98 -18.69 -14.03 -4.74
C HIS A 98 -19.22 -14.44 -3.36
N PHE A 99 -18.42 -14.29 -2.31
CA PHE A 99 -18.75 -14.76 -0.95
C PHE A 99 -19.31 -13.64 -0.08
N LYS A 100 -20.60 -13.34 -0.25
CA LYS A 100 -21.29 -12.24 0.45
C LYS A 100 -21.26 -12.37 1.99
N ASN A 101 -20.51 -11.50 2.65
CA ASN A 101 -20.58 -11.19 4.07
C ASN A 101 -19.99 -9.78 4.30
N PRO A 102 -20.68 -8.86 5.01
CA PRO A 102 -20.18 -7.49 5.26
C PRO A 102 -18.71 -7.41 5.73
N LYS A 103 -18.23 -8.41 6.47
CA LYS A 103 -16.87 -8.46 7.04
C LYS A 103 -15.90 -9.39 6.32
N ASN A 104 -16.33 -10.09 5.27
CA ASN A 104 -15.39 -10.77 4.36
C ASN A 104 -14.59 -9.71 3.57
N PRO A 105 -13.40 -10.08 3.08
CA PRO A 105 -12.69 -9.24 2.11
C PRO A 105 -13.54 -8.97 0.88
N LEU A 106 -13.27 -7.82 0.26
CA LEU A 106 -13.77 -7.44 -1.05
C LEU A 106 -12.95 -8.18 -2.11
N GLU A 107 -13.57 -9.19 -2.72
CA GLU A 107 -13.03 -9.95 -3.86
C GLU A 107 -13.87 -9.77 -5.14
N GLN A 108 -13.44 -10.37 -6.25
CA GLN A 108 -13.90 -10.07 -7.62
C GLN A 108 -13.72 -8.60 -8.02
N MET A 109 -12.50 -8.07 -7.80
CA MET A 109 -12.08 -6.72 -8.19
C MET A 109 -10.81 -6.82 -9.05
N ASN A 110 -10.81 -6.19 -10.22
CA ASN A 110 -9.57 -6.05 -11.01
C ASN A 110 -8.62 -5.01 -10.36
N TRP A 111 -7.39 -4.90 -10.85
CA TRP A 111 -6.40 -3.99 -10.28
C TRP A 111 -6.82 -2.51 -10.37
N THR A 112 -7.47 -2.11 -11.47
CA THR A 112 -7.92 -0.74 -11.70
C THR A 112 -9.07 -0.33 -10.76
N ASP A 113 -10.02 -1.23 -10.48
CA ASP A 113 -11.09 -0.99 -9.49
C ASP A 113 -10.52 -0.81 -8.07
N ALA A 114 -9.46 -1.56 -7.74
CA ALA A 114 -8.73 -1.40 -6.47
C ALA A 114 -7.96 -0.08 -6.39
N ALA A 115 -7.42 0.41 -7.52
CA ALA A 115 -6.79 1.73 -7.63
C ALA A 115 -7.82 2.88 -7.49
N ILE A 116 -8.99 2.78 -8.15
CA ILE A 116 -10.12 3.71 -8.00
C ILE A 116 -10.56 3.78 -6.54
N TYR A 117 -10.72 2.64 -5.85
CA TYR A 117 -11.07 2.63 -4.43
C TYR A 117 -10.06 3.40 -3.57
N CYS A 118 -8.76 3.31 -3.89
CA CYS A 118 -7.73 4.07 -3.20
C CYS A 118 -7.86 5.60 -3.44
N ASN A 119 -8.21 6.02 -4.66
CA ASN A 119 -8.51 7.41 -4.98
C ASN A 119 -9.77 7.91 -4.25
N GLU A 120 -10.88 7.20 -4.34
CA GLU A 120 -12.16 7.52 -3.65
C GLU A 120 -11.97 7.63 -2.12
N ARG A 121 -11.21 6.72 -1.51
CA ARG A 121 -10.86 6.80 -0.08
C ARG A 121 -9.94 7.98 0.24
N SER A 122 -9.12 8.42 -0.69
CA SER A 122 -8.30 9.63 -0.52
C SER A 122 -9.16 10.88 -0.51
N LEU A 123 -10.07 11.02 -1.48
CA LEU A 123 -11.03 12.12 -1.57
C LEU A 123 -11.95 12.17 -0.33
N ALA A 124 -12.48 11.03 0.10
CA ALA A 124 -13.32 10.91 1.30
C ALA A 124 -12.60 11.30 2.61
N GLU A 125 -11.27 11.36 2.62
CA GLU A 125 -10.48 11.84 3.76
C GLU A 125 -9.81 13.21 3.53
N GLY A 126 -10.08 13.88 2.39
CA GLY A 126 -9.45 15.15 2.03
C GLY A 126 -7.93 15.04 1.83
N LEU A 127 -7.51 13.98 1.14
CA LEU A 127 -6.12 13.68 0.78
C LEU A 127 -5.97 13.76 -0.75
N GLN A 128 -4.76 14.06 -1.22
CA GLN A 128 -4.43 14.01 -2.64
C GLN A 128 -4.48 12.54 -3.12
N PRO A 129 -5.28 12.20 -4.16
CA PRO A 129 -5.27 10.87 -4.76
C PRO A 129 -3.87 10.46 -5.25
N CYS A 130 -3.57 9.16 -5.21
CA CYS A 130 -2.27 8.64 -5.66
C CYS A 130 -2.27 8.21 -7.13
N TYR A 131 -3.40 7.81 -7.71
CA TYR A 131 -3.46 7.33 -9.09
C TYR A 131 -3.99 8.40 -10.03
N ASP A 132 -3.33 8.55 -11.18
CA ASP A 132 -3.90 9.16 -12.36
C ASP A 132 -4.80 8.12 -13.08
N GLU A 133 -6.09 8.42 -13.27
CA GLU A 133 -7.07 7.46 -13.80
C GLU A 133 -7.09 7.37 -15.35
N GLU A 134 -6.35 8.24 -16.05
CA GLU A 134 -6.16 8.13 -17.51
C GLU A 134 -4.97 7.20 -17.85
N THR A 135 -3.92 7.19 -17.02
CA THR A 135 -2.65 6.50 -17.28
C THR A 135 -2.34 5.33 -16.34
N TRP A 136 -3.01 5.28 -15.17
CA TRP A 136 -2.73 4.36 -14.07
C TRP A 136 -1.30 4.47 -13.48
N GLU A 137 -0.63 5.60 -13.70
CA GLU A 137 0.60 5.95 -12.99
C GLU A 137 0.29 6.38 -11.54
N CYS A 138 1.22 6.10 -10.62
CA CYS A 138 1.06 6.36 -9.19
C CYS A 138 2.03 7.44 -8.72
N ASP A 139 1.51 8.56 -8.21
CA ASP A 139 2.30 9.51 -7.44
C ASP A 139 2.55 8.99 -6.01
N PHE A 140 3.75 8.46 -5.80
CA PHE A 140 4.25 8.05 -4.49
C PHE A 140 4.61 9.23 -3.55
N GLN A 141 4.52 10.48 -4.01
CA GLN A 141 4.71 11.66 -3.17
C GLN A 141 3.43 12.17 -2.51
N ALA A 142 2.28 11.97 -3.15
CA ALA A 142 0.94 12.21 -2.62
C ALA A 142 0.72 11.59 -1.22
N ASN A 143 -0.25 12.14 -0.49
CA ASN A 143 -0.56 11.76 0.89
C ASN A 143 -1.82 10.87 1.05
N GLY A 144 -2.47 10.55 -0.07
CA GLY A 144 -3.60 9.63 -0.16
C GLY A 144 -3.22 8.16 -0.06
N TYR A 145 -4.20 7.32 -0.38
CA TYR A 145 -4.12 5.88 -0.38
C TYR A 145 -3.71 5.35 -1.74
N ARG A 146 -3.04 4.19 -1.73
CA ARG A 146 -2.68 3.39 -2.90
C ARG A 146 -2.54 1.92 -2.52
N LEU A 147 -2.28 1.06 -3.51
CA LEU A 147 -1.84 -0.31 -3.26
C LEU A 147 -0.38 -0.33 -2.73
N PRO A 148 0.00 -1.32 -1.90
CA PRO A 148 1.38 -1.50 -1.45
C PRO A 148 2.30 -1.81 -2.64
N THR A 149 3.57 -1.43 -2.57
CA THR A 149 4.56 -2.07 -3.45
C THR A 149 4.77 -3.52 -3.03
N GLU A 150 5.31 -4.36 -3.92
CA GLU A 150 5.63 -5.75 -3.59
C GLU A 150 6.59 -5.84 -2.38
N ALA A 151 7.53 -4.89 -2.28
CA ALA A 151 8.47 -4.79 -1.18
C ALA A 151 7.84 -4.29 0.13
N GLU A 152 6.96 -3.28 0.06
CA GLU A 152 6.15 -2.86 1.21
C GLU A 152 5.31 -4.02 1.74
N TRP A 153 4.69 -4.79 0.85
CA TRP A 153 3.90 -5.96 1.21
C TRP A 153 4.76 -7.05 1.88
N GLU A 154 5.89 -7.44 1.29
CA GLU A 154 6.74 -8.49 1.88
C GLU A 154 7.32 -8.06 3.23
N TYR A 155 7.76 -6.81 3.33
CA TYR A 155 8.27 -6.22 4.57
C TYR A 155 7.22 -6.23 5.68
N ALA A 156 6.02 -5.76 5.37
CA ALA A 156 4.88 -5.74 6.28
C ALA A 156 4.43 -7.15 6.68
N CYS A 157 4.35 -8.10 5.73
CA CYS A 157 4.03 -9.49 5.99
C CYS A 157 5.03 -10.13 6.94
N ARG A 158 6.34 -10.01 6.66
CA ARG A 158 7.43 -10.55 7.48
C ARG A 158 7.48 -9.97 8.88
N ALA A 159 7.14 -8.69 9.05
CA ALA A 159 7.17 -7.97 10.33
C ALA A 159 8.49 -8.18 11.11
N GLY A 160 9.61 -7.96 10.44
CA GLY A 160 10.97 -8.14 10.99
C GLY A 160 11.50 -9.58 11.03
N THR A 161 10.68 -10.60 10.70
CA THR A 161 11.14 -12.00 10.68
C THR A 161 11.84 -12.39 9.36
N LYS A 162 12.78 -13.34 9.43
CA LYS A 162 13.48 -13.92 8.27
C LYS A 162 13.01 -15.34 7.92
N THR A 163 11.79 -15.71 8.32
CA THR A 163 11.25 -17.08 8.24
C THR A 163 10.26 -17.28 7.09
N LYS A 164 9.93 -18.55 6.81
CA LYS A 164 8.98 -18.97 5.74
C LYS A 164 7.60 -18.31 5.91
N TYR A 165 7.15 -18.14 7.15
CA TYR A 165 5.99 -17.34 7.54
C TYR A 165 6.37 -16.38 8.69
N SER A 166 5.53 -15.39 8.98
CA SER A 166 5.75 -14.41 10.06
C SER A 166 5.72 -15.00 11.49
N PHE A 167 5.22 -16.24 11.63
CA PHE A 167 5.18 -17.02 12.87
C PHE A 167 6.22 -18.16 12.93
N GLY A 168 7.16 -18.20 11.98
CA GLY A 168 8.26 -19.17 11.90
C GLY A 168 8.23 -20.05 10.66
N ASN A 169 8.89 -21.20 10.73
CA ASN A 169 9.06 -22.12 9.60
C ASN A 169 8.11 -23.33 9.60
N ASP A 170 7.31 -23.50 10.66
CA ASP A 170 6.47 -24.70 10.86
C ASP A 170 5.06 -24.50 10.28
N PRO A 171 4.71 -25.15 9.16
CA PRO A 171 3.42 -24.95 8.50
C PRO A 171 2.24 -25.45 9.34
N ARG A 172 2.46 -26.35 10.32
CA ARG A 172 1.39 -26.85 11.22
C ARG A 172 0.73 -25.72 12.02
N LYS A 173 1.41 -24.57 12.16
CA LYS A 173 0.88 -23.36 12.79
C LYS A 173 -0.07 -22.55 11.88
N LEU A 174 -0.06 -22.75 10.56
CA LEU A 174 -0.85 -21.96 9.60
C LEU A 174 -2.34 -21.87 9.98
N LYS A 175 -2.94 -22.95 10.48
CA LYS A 175 -4.37 -22.97 10.84
C LYS A 175 -4.77 -21.93 11.91
N ALA A 176 -3.80 -21.40 12.67
CA ALA A 176 -3.98 -20.32 13.63
C ALA A 176 -3.75 -18.89 13.06
N TYR A 177 -3.12 -18.76 11.90
CA TYR A 177 -2.72 -17.48 11.26
C TYR A 177 -3.35 -17.24 9.88
N ALA A 178 -3.92 -18.28 9.26
CA ALA A 178 -4.36 -18.28 7.87
C ALA A 178 -5.73 -18.94 7.66
N TRP A 179 -6.46 -18.45 6.65
CA TRP A 179 -7.55 -19.17 5.99
C TRP A 179 -7.10 -19.62 4.60
N PHE A 180 -7.05 -20.93 4.36
CA PHE A 180 -6.48 -21.54 3.16
C PHE A 180 -7.13 -22.89 2.85
N ALA A 181 -6.71 -23.60 1.80
CA ALA A 181 -7.40 -24.78 1.27
C ALA A 181 -7.81 -25.82 2.33
N SER A 182 -6.99 -26.02 3.36
CA SER A 182 -7.22 -27.03 4.41
C SER A 182 -8.19 -26.61 5.53
N ASN A 183 -8.61 -25.34 5.60
CA ASN A 183 -9.47 -24.84 6.69
C ASN A 183 -10.50 -23.76 6.29
N SER A 184 -10.46 -23.23 5.07
CA SER A 184 -11.35 -22.16 4.58
C SER A 184 -12.79 -22.59 4.33
N SER A 185 -13.07 -23.89 4.30
CA SER A 185 -14.37 -24.45 3.85
C SER A 185 -14.73 -24.05 2.41
N LYS A 186 -13.73 -23.83 1.54
CA LYS A 186 -13.86 -23.36 0.15
C LYS A 186 -14.56 -21.99 0.02
N ARG A 187 -14.10 -21.00 0.78
CA ARG A 187 -14.53 -19.58 0.68
C ARG A 187 -13.67 -18.63 1.49
N THR A 188 -13.72 -17.35 1.16
CA THR A 188 -13.27 -16.28 2.06
C THR A 188 -14.04 -16.27 3.38
N LYS A 189 -13.42 -15.70 4.41
CA LYS A 189 -13.92 -15.60 5.79
C LYS A 189 -13.86 -14.15 6.27
N PRO A 190 -14.55 -13.80 7.36
CA PRO A 190 -14.42 -12.49 7.95
C PRO A 190 -12.99 -12.21 8.40
N VAL A 191 -12.50 -11.01 8.09
CA VAL A 191 -11.15 -10.57 8.42
C VAL A 191 -10.90 -10.58 9.93
N GLY A 192 -9.65 -10.73 10.34
CA GLY A 192 -9.25 -10.67 11.75
C GLY A 192 -9.60 -11.91 12.58
N GLN A 193 -10.13 -12.98 11.98
CA GLN A 193 -10.47 -14.24 12.68
C GLN A 193 -9.26 -15.15 12.94
N LYS A 194 -8.05 -14.72 12.59
CA LYS A 194 -6.78 -15.42 12.83
C LYS A 194 -5.85 -14.60 13.72
N LYS A 195 -4.73 -15.19 14.14
CA LYS A 195 -3.67 -14.44 14.83
C LYS A 195 -2.99 -13.49 13.84
N PRO A 196 -2.69 -12.25 14.23
CA PRO A 196 -1.92 -11.34 13.40
C PRO A 196 -0.44 -11.72 13.39
N ASN A 197 0.32 -11.11 12.49
CA ASN A 197 1.77 -11.13 12.50
C ASN A 197 2.34 -10.25 13.65
N PRO A 198 3.67 -10.24 13.90
CA PRO A 198 4.29 -9.43 14.94
C PRO A 198 3.99 -7.92 14.93
N TRP A 199 3.57 -7.34 13.79
CA TRP A 199 3.17 -5.94 13.69
C TRP A 199 1.64 -5.74 13.76
N GLY A 200 0.87 -6.75 14.14
CA GLY A 200 -0.57 -6.59 14.36
C GLY A 200 -1.42 -6.53 13.08
N LEU A 201 -0.81 -6.81 11.92
CA LEU A 201 -1.49 -7.01 10.63
C LEU A 201 -2.10 -8.42 10.59
N TYR A 202 -3.34 -8.52 10.15
CA TYR A 202 -4.07 -9.78 10.04
C TYR A 202 -4.10 -10.30 8.60
N ASP A 203 -4.32 -11.61 8.49
CA ASP A 203 -4.62 -12.34 7.25
C ASP A 203 -3.53 -12.29 6.15
N MET A 204 -2.33 -11.75 6.43
CA MET A 204 -1.11 -11.69 5.58
C MET A 204 -0.56 -13.05 5.07
N HIS A 205 -1.30 -14.15 5.24
CA HIS A 205 -0.94 -15.53 4.89
C HIS A 205 -2.17 -16.34 4.40
N GLY A 206 -3.19 -15.71 3.81
CA GLY A 206 -4.37 -16.40 3.30
C GLY A 206 -5.57 -15.48 3.11
N ASN A 207 -6.76 -16.08 3.11
CA ASN A 207 -8.07 -15.45 2.91
C ASN A 207 -8.27 -14.94 1.47
N VAL A 208 -7.69 -13.82 1.04
CA VAL A 208 -7.48 -13.51 -0.40
C VAL A 208 -6.03 -13.17 -0.73
N ALA A 209 -5.62 -13.45 -1.96
CA ALA A 209 -4.39 -12.92 -2.50
C ALA A 209 -4.54 -11.41 -2.74
N GLU A 210 -3.51 -10.63 -2.43
CA GLU A 210 -3.61 -9.17 -2.39
C GLU A 210 -2.88 -8.50 -3.56
N TRP A 211 -3.59 -7.61 -4.27
CA TRP A 211 -2.99 -6.74 -5.29
C TRP A 211 -1.91 -5.83 -4.72
N CYS A 212 -0.75 -5.84 -5.36
CA CYS A 212 0.31 -4.84 -5.18
C CYS A 212 0.35 -3.89 -6.39
N ASN A 213 1.00 -2.74 -6.22
CA ASN A 213 1.16 -1.73 -7.26
C ASN A 213 2.07 -2.20 -8.43
N ASP A 214 3.07 -3.01 -8.11
CA ASP A 214 4.13 -3.44 -9.01
C ASP A 214 3.57 -4.24 -10.21
N PHE A 215 4.09 -3.98 -11.40
CA PHE A 215 3.98 -4.94 -12.50
C PHE A 215 4.78 -6.20 -12.17
N TYR A 216 4.26 -7.37 -12.49
CA TYR A 216 5.00 -8.61 -12.29
C TYR A 216 6.11 -8.77 -13.34
N SER A 217 7.28 -9.21 -12.86
CA SER A 217 8.33 -9.79 -13.69
C SER A 217 9.08 -10.84 -12.90
N LYS A 218 9.27 -12.00 -13.54
CA LYS A 218 9.93 -13.18 -12.97
C LYS A 218 11.33 -12.86 -12.46
N ASN A 219 12.09 -12.08 -13.21
CA ASN A 219 13.52 -11.79 -12.98
C ASN A 219 13.75 -10.43 -12.29
N TYR A 220 12.71 -9.74 -11.81
CA TYR A 220 12.87 -8.38 -11.27
C TYR A 220 13.89 -8.29 -10.12
N TYR A 221 13.94 -9.31 -9.26
CA TYR A 221 14.83 -9.38 -8.10
C TYR A 221 16.32 -9.34 -8.47
N GLU A 222 16.69 -9.74 -9.69
CA GLU A 222 18.08 -9.67 -10.20
C GLU A 222 18.56 -8.22 -10.36
N ASN A 223 17.64 -7.28 -10.57
CA ASN A 223 17.91 -5.87 -10.91
C ASN A 223 17.12 -4.89 -10.01
N SER A 224 16.61 -5.38 -8.88
CA SER A 224 15.75 -4.63 -7.96
C SER A 224 16.53 -3.49 -7.28
N PRO A 225 16.09 -2.22 -7.37
CA PRO A 225 16.80 -1.11 -6.73
C PRO A 225 16.64 -1.16 -5.22
N GLN A 226 17.74 -0.94 -4.49
CA GLN A 226 17.81 -1.13 -3.04
C GLN A 226 16.78 -0.31 -2.24
N ASN A 227 16.35 0.87 -2.71
CA ASN A 227 15.56 1.80 -1.92
C ASN A 227 14.16 1.99 -2.55
N ASN A 228 13.11 1.57 -1.84
CA ASN A 228 11.70 1.66 -2.25
C ASN A 228 11.43 1.18 -3.70
N PRO A 229 11.76 -0.09 -4.05
CA PRO A 229 11.44 -0.65 -5.36
C PRO A 229 9.92 -0.70 -5.61
N ARG A 230 9.54 -0.67 -6.89
CA ARG A 230 8.16 -0.46 -7.40
C ARG A 230 7.83 -1.36 -8.61
N GLY A 231 8.59 -2.43 -8.80
CA GLY A 231 8.51 -3.30 -9.98
C GLY A 231 9.18 -2.71 -11.22
N PRO A 232 9.04 -3.37 -12.38
CA PRO A 232 9.37 -2.82 -13.68
C PRO A 232 8.40 -1.69 -14.04
N ALA A 233 8.84 -0.74 -14.86
CA ALA A 233 8.00 0.39 -15.28
C ALA A 233 6.79 0.00 -16.15
N LYS A 234 6.79 -1.20 -16.77
CA LYS A 234 5.71 -1.72 -17.62
C LYS A 234 5.60 -3.25 -17.48
N GLY A 235 4.39 -3.78 -17.64
CA GLY A 235 4.10 -5.22 -17.67
C GLY A 235 2.70 -5.50 -18.23
N LYS A 236 2.26 -6.76 -18.15
CA LYS A 236 0.89 -7.20 -18.52
C LYS A 236 0.05 -7.64 -17.32
N GLU A 237 0.73 -7.98 -16.23
CA GLU A 237 0.17 -8.55 -15.01
C GLU A 237 0.66 -7.71 -13.83
N ARG A 238 -0.13 -7.60 -12.78
CA ARG A 238 0.27 -6.97 -11.52
C ARG A 238 0.59 -8.04 -10.49
N VAL A 239 1.41 -7.70 -9.50
CA VAL A 239 1.85 -8.67 -8.48
C VAL A 239 0.72 -8.97 -7.49
N LEU A 240 0.56 -10.25 -7.17
CA LEU A 240 -0.31 -10.78 -6.11
C LEU A 240 0.52 -11.43 -4.99
N ARG A 241 0.07 -11.27 -3.74
CA ARG A 241 0.79 -11.74 -2.55
C ARG A 241 -0.12 -12.43 -1.52
N GLY A 242 0.47 -13.09 -0.53
CA GLY A 242 -0.22 -13.72 0.62
C GLY A 242 -0.89 -15.06 0.33
N GLY A 243 -1.41 -15.26 -0.88
CA GLY A 243 -2.22 -16.42 -1.23
C GLY A 243 -3.61 -16.38 -0.59
N ALA A 244 -4.51 -17.27 -1.01
CA ALA A 244 -5.95 -17.13 -0.74
C ALA A 244 -6.58 -18.35 -0.04
N TRP A 245 -7.88 -18.27 0.19
CA TRP A 245 -8.72 -19.33 0.77
C TRP A 245 -8.61 -20.69 0.05
N ASN A 246 -8.23 -20.69 -1.23
CA ASN A 246 -8.07 -21.88 -2.09
C ASN A 246 -6.63 -22.41 -2.13
N SER A 247 -5.67 -21.72 -1.53
CA SER A 247 -4.24 -21.90 -1.79
C SER A 247 -3.57 -22.95 -0.89
N THR A 248 -2.44 -23.49 -1.36
CA THR A 248 -1.62 -24.49 -0.63
C THR A 248 -0.67 -23.83 0.37
N GLU A 249 -0.15 -24.59 1.34
CA GLU A 249 0.76 -24.08 2.38
C GLU A 249 2.02 -23.38 1.82
N ASP A 250 2.47 -23.74 0.62
CA ASP A 250 3.60 -23.12 -0.05
C ASP A 250 3.27 -21.85 -0.84
N ASN A 251 2.00 -21.55 -1.10
CA ASN A 251 1.59 -20.24 -1.65
C ASN A 251 1.50 -19.16 -0.55
N LEU A 252 1.36 -19.55 0.72
CA LEU A 252 1.14 -18.64 1.85
C LEU A 252 2.44 -18.10 2.48
N ARG A 253 3.60 -18.47 1.91
CA ARG A 253 4.91 -18.06 2.42
C ARG A 253 5.09 -16.56 2.23
N SER A 254 5.75 -15.89 3.17
CA SER A 254 5.94 -14.43 3.11
C SER A 254 6.58 -13.98 1.79
N SER A 255 7.46 -14.82 1.22
CA SER A 255 8.15 -14.56 -0.04
C SER A 255 7.41 -15.04 -1.29
N SER A 256 6.35 -15.85 -1.19
CA SER A 256 5.65 -16.43 -2.35
C SER A 256 5.03 -15.34 -3.21
N ARG A 257 5.39 -15.31 -4.50
CA ARG A 257 4.84 -14.38 -5.49
C ARG A 257 3.77 -15.09 -6.32
N SER A 258 2.91 -14.29 -6.92
CA SER A 258 1.96 -14.67 -7.95
C SER A 258 1.61 -13.42 -8.77
N SER A 259 0.88 -13.58 -9.84
CA SER A 259 0.49 -12.48 -10.73
C SER A 259 -0.82 -12.79 -11.43
N ASP A 260 -1.50 -11.74 -11.87
CA ASP A 260 -2.80 -11.80 -12.57
C ASP A 260 -2.93 -10.56 -13.49
N PRO A 261 -3.66 -10.61 -14.61
CA PRO A 261 -3.66 -9.55 -15.62
C PRO A 261 -4.09 -8.18 -15.08
N SER A 262 -3.42 -7.12 -15.54
CA SER A 262 -3.66 -5.77 -15.00
C SER A 262 -4.98 -5.13 -15.45
N ILE A 263 -5.56 -5.65 -16.55
CA ILE A 263 -6.81 -5.19 -17.17
C ILE A 263 -7.52 -6.43 -17.71
N ASP A 264 -8.09 -7.25 -16.81
CA ASP A 264 -9.07 -8.27 -17.19
C ASP A 264 -10.50 -7.71 -17.04
N ASP A 265 -11.45 -8.30 -17.75
CA ASP A 265 -12.87 -8.00 -17.59
C ASP A 265 -13.28 -8.30 -16.14
N THR A 266 -14.02 -7.39 -15.48
CA THR A 266 -14.53 -7.61 -14.13
C THR A 266 -15.40 -8.89 -14.03
N CYS A 267 -15.96 -9.37 -15.15
CA CYS A 267 -16.64 -10.67 -15.26
C CYS A 267 -15.72 -11.90 -15.06
N LEU A 268 -14.40 -11.74 -15.19
CA LEU A 268 -13.37 -12.78 -15.01
C LEU A 268 -12.60 -12.63 -13.68
N ALA A 269 -12.79 -11.52 -12.95
CA ALA A 269 -12.11 -11.24 -11.69
C ALA A 269 -12.34 -12.34 -10.63
N SER A 270 -11.27 -12.76 -9.96
CA SER A 270 -11.28 -13.94 -9.08
C SER A 270 -11.92 -13.70 -7.70
N ASP A 271 -12.65 -14.70 -7.20
CA ASP A 271 -13.15 -14.79 -5.81
C ASP A 271 -12.03 -15.10 -4.79
N ALA A 272 -10.79 -15.20 -5.26
CA ALA A 272 -9.59 -15.43 -4.46
C ALA A 272 -8.64 -14.22 -4.44
N ILE A 273 -8.98 -13.11 -5.12
CA ILE A 273 -8.17 -11.89 -5.20
C ILE A 273 -8.93 -10.72 -4.57
N GLY A 274 -8.24 -9.96 -3.72
CA GLY A 274 -8.67 -8.66 -3.19
C GLY A 274 -7.45 -7.78 -2.93
N PHE A 275 -7.51 -6.89 -1.92
CA PHE A 275 -6.41 -5.97 -1.62
C PHE A 275 -6.52 -5.36 -0.22
N ARG A 276 -5.47 -4.64 0.18
CA ARG A 276 -5.46 -3.70 1.32
C ARG A 276 -4.76 -2.40 0.92
N CYS A 277 -5.18 -1.25 1.44
CA CYS A 277 -4.53 0.01 1.12
C CYS A 277 -3.28 0.26 1.97
N VAL A 278 -2.35 1.02 1.42
CA VAL A 278 -1.32 1.74 2.18
C VAL A 278 -1.42 3.24 1.92
N ARG A 279 -0.77 4.04 2.77
CA ARG A 279 -0.48 5.44 2.51
C ARG A 279 0.85 5.86 3.13
N LYS A 280 1.45 6.93 2.62
CA LYS A 280 2.66 7.54 3.17
C LYS A 280 2.44 7.96 4.63
N ALA A 281 3.40 7.70 5.52
CA ALA A 281 3.28 8.16 6.89
C ALA A 281 3.28 9.70 6.94
N PRO A 282 2.40 10.35 7.73
CA PRO A 282 2.44 11.80 7.90
C PRO A 282 3.79 12.25 8.46
N ASN A 283 4.40 13.25 7.80
CA ASN A 283 5.61 13.88 8.31
C ASN A 283 5.28 14.62 9.61
N ASN A 284 5.67 14.08 10.76
CA ASN A 284 5.52 14.70 12.09
C ASN A 284 6.43 15.94 12.32
N LYS A 285 6.77 16.67 11.25
CA LYS A 285 7.29 18.03 11.37
C LYS A 285 6.09 18.97 11.55
N PRO A 286 6.10 19.92 12.50
CA PRO A 286 5.13 20.99 12.52
C PRO A 286 5.10 21.68 11.15
N GLN A 287 3.91 21.88 10.58
CA GLN A 287 3.77 22.71 9.40
C GLN A 287 3.95 24.17 9.80
N GLU A 288 5.14 24.70 9.61
CA GLU A 288 5.34 26.15 9.50
C GLU A 288 4.43 26.66 8.38
N LYS A 289 3.56 27.62 8.71
CA LYS A 289 2.64 28.23 7.75
C LYS A 289 3.40 29.21 6.86
N ASN A 290 4.15 28.69 5.89
CA ASN A 290 4.75 29.49 4.84
C ASN A 290 3.66 30.04 3.93
N THR A 291 3.11 31.20 4.30
CA THR A 291 2.30 32.04 3.44
C THR A 291 3.13 32.59 2.28
N MET A 292 2.49 32.69 1.12
CA MET A 292 2.98 33.29 -0.13
C MET A 292 4.02 32.48 -0.92
N GLU A 293 3.54 31.81 -1.96
CA GLU A 293 4.18 31.89 -3.29
C GLU A 293 3.08 31.80 -4.37
N GLU A 294 2.57 32.97 -4.81
CA GLU A 294 1.68 33.07 -5.96
C GLU A 294 2.48 33.28 -7.26
N ASN A 295 1.81 33.09 -8.41
CA ASN A 295 2.27 33.42 -9.76
C ASN A 295 3.27 32.44 -10.42
N LYS A 296 2.74 31.29 -10.83
CA LYS A 296 3.01 30.75 -12.18
C LYS A 296 1.70 30.69 -12.97
N PRO A 297 1.71 31.00 -14.29
CA PRO A 297 0.49 31.02 -15.10
C PRO A 297 -0.03 29.59 -15.35
N HIS A 298 -1.05 29.19 -14.60
CA HIS A 298 -1.81 27.96 -14.82
C HIS A 298 -2.80 28.18 -15.98
N ASN A 299 -2.57 27.53 -17.12
CA ASN A 299 -3.43 27.62 -18.29
C ASN A 299 -4.79 26.91 -18.02
N PRO A 300 -5.93 27.61 -17.94
CA PRO A 300 -7.14 27.08 -17.32
C PRO A 300 -8.17 26.54 -18.35
N SER A 301 -7.91 25.38 -18.95
CA SER A 301 -8.97 24.58 -19.59
C SER A 301 -9.54 23.57 -18.59
N LYS A 302 -10.63 23.98 -17.92
CA LYS A 302 -11.33 23.23 -16.86
C LYS A 302 -12.76 22.88 -17.28
N THR A 303 -13.32 21.77 -16.80
CA THR A 303 -14.76 21.44 -16.93
C THR A 303 -15.30 20.61 -15.75
N GLY A 304 -16.57 20.83 -15.38
CA GLY A 304 -17.33 19.93 -14.52
C GLY A 304 -18.37 20.60 -13.62
N PHE A 305 -19.25 19.81 -12.96
CA PHE A 305 -20.31 20.27 -12.03
C PHE A 305 -20.77 19.18 -11.03
N VAL A 306 -21.31 19.49 -9.83
CA VAL A 306 -20.61 19.50 -8.50
C VAL A 306 -21.44 20.24 -7.43
N TYR A 307 -21.06 20.16 -6.15
CA TYR A 307 -21.73 20.64 -4.92
C TYR A 307 -20.94 20.14 -3.68
N ASP A 308 -20.69 20.86 -2.57
CA ASP A 308 -21.06 22.24 -2.19
C ASP A 308 -20.53 23.31 -3.16
N ASP A 309 -19.55 22.99 -4.01
CA ASP A 309 -19.11 23.89 -5.08
C ASP A 309 -18.67 23.16 -6.38
N ILE A 310 -18.52 23.94 -7.45
CA ILE A 310 -19.00 23.66 -8.81
C ILE A 310 -18.38 22.55 -9.72
N TYR A 311 -17.78 21.41 -9.32
CA TYR A 311 -16.93 20.57 -10.26
C TYR A 311 -17.11 19.02 -10.40
N LEU A 312 -16.81 18.46 -11.60
CA LEU A 312 -16.68 17.04 -12.06
C LEU A 312 -16.02 16.95 -13.47
N GLU A 313 -14.71 16.68 -13.62
CA GLU A 313 -14.11 16.55 -14.97
C GLU A 313 -14.17 15.10 -15.50
N HIS A 314 -14.31 14.92 -16.82
CA HIS A 314 -14.29 13.59 -17.47
C HIS A 314 -13.61 13.66 -18.84
N LYS A 315 -12.31 13.43 -18.87
CA LYS A 315 -11.51 13.23 -20.09
C LYS A 315 -11.47 11.76 -20.46
N THR A 316 -11.94 11.43 -21.64
CA THR A 316 -11.71 10.13 -22.29
C THR A 316 -11.53 10.36 -23.78
N THR A 317 -10.48 9.78 -24.36
CA THR A 317 -10.34 9.65 -25.81
C THR A 317 -11.50 8.81 -26.40
N PRO A 318 -11.73 8.84 -27.73
CA PRO A 318 -12.81 8.07 -28.36
C PRO A 318 -12.79 6.57 -28.05
N ASP A 319 -11.61 6.03 -27.73
CA ASP A 319 -11.28 4.61 -27.65
C ASP A 319 -11.43 4.00 -26.24
N HIS A 320 -11.90 4.77 -25.24
CA HIS A 320 -12.00 4.31 -23.86
C HIS A 320 -13.09 3.22 -23.64
N PRO A 321 -12.78 2.05 -23.04
CA PRO A 321 -13.64 0.87 -23.12
C PRO A 321 -14.93 0.92 -22.26
N GLU A 322 -14.91 1.54 -21.07
CA GLU A 322 -16.03 1.46 -20.09
C GLU A 322 -17.27 2.34 -20.39
N ARG A 323 -17.38 2.87 -21.61
CA ARG A 323 -18.23 4.03 -21.93
C ARG A 323 -19.73 3.92 -21.57
N PRO A 324 -20.42 2.76 -21.65
CA PRO A 324 -21.88 2.70 -21.43
C PRO A 324 -22.31 2.58 -19.95
N GLN A 325 -21.93 1.49 -19.25
CA GLN A 325 -22.58 1.11 -18.00
C GLN A 325 -22.33 2.11 -16.86
N ARG A 326 -21.09 2.62 -16.72
CA ARG A 326 -20.69 3.54 -15.64
C ARG A 326 -21.46 4.87 -15.73
N LEU A 327 -21.66 5.40 -16.94
CA LEU A 327 -22.43 6.61 -17.19
C LEU A 327 -23.93 6.41 -16.89
N VAL A 328 -24.50 5.27 -17.30
CA VAL A 328 -25.90 4.90 -16.98
C VAL A 328 -26.10 4.79 -15.47
N ALA A 329 -25.21 4.10 -14.76
CA ALA A 329 -25.28 3.95 -13.31
C ALA A 329 -25.18 5.29 -12.54
N ILE A 330 -24.41 6.27 -13.05
CA ILE A 330 -24.35 7.63 -12.49
C ILE A 330 -25.67 8.37 -12.75
N VAL A 331 -26.19 8.31 -13.98
CA VAL A 331 -27.47 8.94 -14.36
C VAL A 331 -28.64 8.39 -13.55
N ASP A 332 -28.70 7.08 -13.33
CA ASP A 332 -29.78 6.45 -12.57
C ASP A 332 -29.65 6.69 -11.06
N ARG A 333 -28.42 6.76 -10.52
CA ARG A 333 -28.15 7.22 -9.14
C ARG A 333 -28.68 8.63 -8.90
N LEU A 334 -28.50 9.54 -9.86
CA LEU A 334 -29.06 10.90 -9.78
C LEU A 334 -30.59 10.91 -9.86
N LYS A 335 -31.22 10.05 -10.68
CA LYS A 335 -32.69 9.93 -10.75
C LYS A 335 -33.27 9.41 -9.43
N GLN A 336 -32.71 8.32 -8.90
CA GLN A 336 -33.18 7.67 -7.66
C GLN A 336 -33.14 8.61 -6.45
N ASN A 337 -32.12 9.46 -6.35
CA ASN A 337 -31.97 10.43 -5.26
C ASN A 337 -32.74 11.75 -5.49
N GLY A 338 -33.52 11.89 -6.57
CA GLY A 338 -34.23 13.14 -6.90
C GLY A 338 -33.29 14.31 -7.24
N LEU A 339 -32.03 14.02 -7.61
CA LEU A 339 -31.00 15.00 -7.95
C LEU A 339 -30.89 15.25 -9.45
N TYR A 340 -31.36 14.33 -10.29
CA TYR A 340 -31.37 14.48 -11.76
C TYR A 340 -32.09 15.77 -12.23
N PRO A 341 -33.23 16.19 -11.66
CA PRO A 341 -33.86 17.47 -12.01
C PRO A 341 -33.10 18.71 -11.51
N LYS A 342 -32.08 18.53 -10.65
CA LYS A 342 -31.21 19.60 -10.12
C LYS A 342 -29.93 19.78 -10.94
N LEU A 343 -29.67 18.92 -11.94
CA LEU A 343 -28.71 19.21 -13.00
C LEU A 343 -29.24 20.44 -13.76
N LEU A 344 -28.68 21.61 -13.47
CA LEU A 344 -29.13 22.87 -14.01
C LEU A 344 -29.10 22.86 -15.55
N LYS A 345 -30.12 23.46 -16.17
CA LYS A 345 -30.16 23.69 -17.61
C LYS A 345 -28.95 24.53 -18.04
N LEU A 346 -27.98 23.90 -18.66
CA LEU A 346 -26.94 24.59 -19.42
C LEU A 346 -27.57 25.16 -20.69
N THR A 347 -28.11 26.37 -20.62
CA THR A 347 -28.31 27.21 -21.81
C THR A 347 -26.93 27.60 -22.36
N PRO A 348 -26.56 27.19 -23.59
CA PRO A 348 -25.25 27.53 -24.13
C PRO A 348 -25.16 29.03 -24.40
N SER A 349 -24.20 29.71 -23.79
CA SER A 349 -23.71 31.00 -24.30
C SER A 349 -22.57 30.71 -25.27
N PRO A 350 -22.52 31.35 -26.45
CA PRO A 350 -21.29 31.43 -27.22
C PRO A 350 -20.19 32.09 -26.37
N ALA A 351 -18.95 31.61 -26.51
CA ALA A 351 -17.80 32.34 -26.02
C ALA A 351 -17.47 33.48 -27.00
N THR A 352 -17.27 34.68 -26.47
CA THR A 352 -16.56 35.76 -27.18
C THR A 352 -15.07 35.69 -26.76
N LEU A 353 -14.18 36.03 -27.69
CA LEU A 353 -12.71 35.87 -27.59
C LEU A 353 -12.09 36.52 -26.35
#